data_AF-A0A7K9LSH3-F1
#
_entry.id   AF-A0A7K9LSH3-F1
#
_cell.length_a   1.000
_cell.length_b   1.000
_cell.length_c   1.000
_cell.angle_alpha   90.00
_cell.angle_beta   90.00
_cell.angle_gamma   90.00
#
_symmetry.space_group_name_H-M   'P 1'
#
loop_
_entity.id
_entity.type
_entity.pdbx_description
1 polymer ?
#
loop_
_entity_poly.entity_id
_entity_poly.type
_entity_poly.pdbx_seq_one_letter_code
_entity_poly.pdbx_strand_id
1 'polypeptide(L)'
;GVVFPYSPRLGRYNLNFHEAQRACAEQDSVMASFDQLYDAWRSGLDWCNAGWLSDGSVQYPITKPREPCGGRNTVPGVRNYGFWDKEKSRYDVFCFTSNFNGRFYYLIHPTKLPYDEAVQACLKDGSQIAKVGQIFAAWKLLGYDRCDAGWLADGSVRYPISRPRKRCSPSEAAVRFVGFPDKKHKLYGVYCFRAYN
;
A
#
# COMPACT_ATOMS: atom_id res chain seq x y z
N GLY A 1 5.46 10.56 -8.28
CA GLY A 1 5.26 9.75 -7.07
C GLY A 1 4.32 8.60 -7.37
N VAL A 2 3.82 7.93 -6.34
CA VAL A 2 2.95 6.75 -6.44
C VAL A 2 1.78 6.92 -5.49
N VAL A 3 0.57 6.78 -6.00
CA VAL A 3 -0.63 6.64 -5.17
C VAL A 3 -0.86 5.17 -4.88
N PHE A 4 -1.19 4.87 -3.62
CA PHE A 4 -1.56 3.52 -3.21
C PHE A 4 -2.72 3.54 -2.20
N PRO A 5 -3.62 2.54 -2.26
CA PRO A 5 -4.67 2.37 -1.27
C PRO A 5 -4.10 1.82 0.04
N TYR A 6 -4.65 2.27 1.16
CA TYR A 6 -4.27 1.80 2.48
C TYR A 6 -5.50 1.60 3.38
N SER A 7 -5.49 0.48 4.10
CA SER A 7 -6.45 0.15 5.17
C SER A 7 -5.68 -0.46 6.34
N PRO A 8 -6.04 -0.17 7.60
CA PRO A 8 -5.32 -0.66 8.77
C PRO A 8 -5.62 -2.15 9.03
N ARG A 9 -4.93 -2.72 10.01
CA ARG A 9 -5.14 -4.11 10.46
C ARG A 9 -6.59 -4.41 10.88
N LEU A 10 -7.30 -3.40 11.38
CA LEU A 10 -8.70 -3.54 11.80
C LEU A 10 -9.66 -3.85 10.63
N GLY A 11 -9.19 -3.65 9.39
CA GLY A 11 -9.93 -3.94 8.16
C GLY A 11 -10.28 -2.67 7.40
N ARG A 12 -11.10 -2.85 6.36
CA ARG A 12 -11.57 -1.76 5.50
C ARG A 12 -12.54 -0.84 6.26
N TYR A 13 -12.57 0.43 5.87
CA TYR A 13 -13.52 1.43 6.38
C TYR A 13 -13.46 1.61 7.90
N ASN A 14 -12.24 1.74 8.42
CA ASN A 14 -11.95 1.86 9.85
C ASN A 14 -11.14 3.13 10.20
N LEU A 15 -10.93 4.05 9.26
CA LEU A 15 -10.19 5.30 9.50
C LEU A 15 -11.12 6.51 9.35
N ASN A 16 -11.16 7.36 10.37
CA ASN A 16 -11.63 8.73 10.19
C ASN A 16 -10.59 9.58 9.43
N PHE A 17 -10.90 10.83 9.12
CA PHE A 17 -10.00 11.67 8.32
C PHE A 17 -8.64 11.88 8.99
N HIS A 18 -8.63 12.13 10.31
CA HIS A 18 -7.40 12.38 11.08
C HIS A 18 -6.55 11.11 11.26
N GLU A 19 -7.19 9.96 11.45
CA GLU A 19 -6.55 8.65 11.47
C GLU A 19 -5.98 8.29 10.10
N ALA A 20 -6.71 8.58 9.02
CA ALA A 20 -6.24 8.40 7.64
C ALA A 20 -4.99 9.24 7.35
N GLN A 21 -4.97 10.49 7.79
CA GLN A 21 -3.80 11.36 7.65
C GLN A 21 -2.58 10.81 8.39
N ARG A 22 -2.76 10.40 9.65
CA ARG A 22 -1.67 9.79 10.45
C ARG A 22 -1.21 8.46 9.85
N ALA A 23 -2.13 7.63 9.39
CA ALA A 23 -1.81 6.34 8.77
C ALA A 23 -0.91 6.51 7.55
N CYS A 24 -1.18 7.47 6.66
CA CYS A 24 -0.27 7.76 5.55
C CYS A 24 1.12 8.21 6.05
N ALA A 25 1.17 9.13 7.02
CA ALA A 25 2.43 9.62 7.58
C ALA A 25 3.31 8.49 8.17
N GLU A 26 2.69 7.57 8.91
CA GLU A 26 3.37 6.39 9.47
C GLU A 26 3.96 5.48 8.39
N GLN A 27 3.39 5.48 7.19
CA GLN A 27 3.85 4.69 6.04
C GLN A 27 4.81 5.45 5.11
N ASP A 28 5.45 6.52 5.57
CA ASP A 28 6.32 7.40 4.76
C ASP A 28 5.59 7.98 3.53
N SER A 29 4.39 8.47 3.77
CA SER A 29 3.54 9.02 2.73
C SER A 29 2.67 10.15 3.26
N VAL A 30 2.01 10.86 2.36
CA VAL A 30 0.98 11.86 2.70
C VAL A 30 -0.34 11.41 2.13
N MET A 31 -1.46 11.97 2.59
CA MET A 31 -2.74 11.73 1.91
C MET A 31 -2.66 12.25 0.47
N ALA A 32 -3.16 11.47 -0.48
CA ALA A 32 -3.16 11.85 -1.88
C ALA A 32 -4.13 13.01 -2.10
N SER A 33 -3.76 13.93 -2.99
CA SER A 33 -4.69 14.90 -3.55
C SER A 33 -5.59 14.25 -4.60
N PHE A 34 -6.68 14.94 -4.96
CA PHE A 34 -7.51 14.52 -6.09
C PHE A 34 -6.70 14.40 -7.39
N ASP A 35 -5.87 15.39 -7.72
CA ASP A 35 -5.06 15.35 -8.95
C ASP A 35 -4.12 14.15 -8.97
N GLN A 36 -3.49 13.82 -7.84
CA GLN A 36 -2.64 12.63 -7.72
C GLN A 36 -3.44 11.34 -7.91
N LEU A 37 -4.63 11.23 -7.32
CA LEU A 37 -5.50 10.07 -7.50
C LEU A 37 -5.96 9.95 -8.97
N TYR A 38 -6.33 11.07 -9.57
CA TYR A 38 -6.77 11.15 -10.96
C TYR A 38 -5.66 10.71 -11.91
N ASP A 39 -4.43 11.17 -11.70
CA ASP A 39 -3.26 10.73 -12.47
C ASP A 39 -2.96 9.25 -12.30
N ALA A 40 -3.11 8.73 -11.08
CA ALA A 40 -2.95 7.31 -10.81
C ALA A 40 -4.01 6.47 -11.54
N TRP A 41 -5.27 6.93 -11.55
CA TRP A 41 -6.36 6.31 -12.32
C TRP A 41 -6.07 6.32 -13.83
N ARG A 42 -5.65 7.47 -14.39
CA ARG A 42 -5.22 7.58 -15.79
C ARG A 42 -4.08 6.61 -16.12
N SER A 43 -3.23 6.33 -15.13
CA SER A 43 -2.13 5.37 -15.22
C SER A 43 -2.53 3.91 -14.92
N GLY A 44 -3.83 3.63 -14.79
CA GLY A 44 -4.37 2.28 -14.66
C GLY A 44 -4.76 1.85 -13.24
N LEU A 45 -4.69 2.73 -12.23
CA LEU A 45 -5.13 2.38 -10.87
C LEU A 45 -6.65 2.10 -10.86
N ASP A 46 -6.99 0.86 -10.50
CA ASP A 46 -8.37 0.42 -10.27
C ASP A 46 -8.50 -0.08 -8.83
N TRP A 47 -9.34 0.58 -8.04
CA TRP A 47 -9.55 0.22 -6.64
C TRP A 47 -10.99 0.49 -6.22
N CYS A 48 -11.69 -0.55 -5.77
CA CYS A 48 -13.11 -0.53 -5.46
C CYS A 48 -13.39 -0.41 -3.96
N ASN A 49 -12.64 0.45 -3.28
CA ASN A 49 -12.95 0.88 -1.93
C ASN A 49 -12.85 2.40 -1.89
N ALA A 50 -13.85 3.04 -1.28
CA ALA A 50 -13.85 4.47 -1.01
C ALA A 50 -12.75 4.85 0.00
N GLY A 51 -11.98 5.90 -0.30
CA GLY A 51 -10.91 6.36 0.57
C GLY A 51 -10.83 7.87 0.67
N TRP A 52 -10.36 8.36 1.82
CA TRP A 52 -10.11 9.77 2.07
C TRP A 52 -9.01 10.33 1.16
N LEU A 53 -9.18 11.60 0.76
CA LEU A 53 -8.21 12.44 0.06
C LEU A 53 -7.88 13.69 0.87
N SER A 54 -6.78 14.37 0.54
CA SER A 54 -6.21 15.49 1.31
C SER A 54 -7.16 16.66 1.51
N ASP A 55 -8.13 16.86 0.61
CA ASP A 55 -9.16 17.91 0.70
C ASP A 55 -10.34 17.53 1.63
N GLY A 56 -10.38 16.28 2.12
CA GLY A 56 -11.48 15.75 2.92
C GLY A 56 -12.61 15.15 2.09
N SER A 57 -12.45 15.05 0.77
CA SER A 57 -13.36 14.26 -0.05
C SER A 57 -13.07 12.77 0.11
N VAL A 58 -14.07 11.95 -0.20
CA VAL A 58 -13.96 10.49 -0.24
C VAL A 58 -14.23 10.05 -1.67
N GLN A 59 -13.28 9.33 -2.27
CA GLN A 59 -13.36 8.95 -3.69
C GLN A 59 -12.74 7.57 -3.93
N TYR A 60 -12.94 6.99 -5.13
CA TYR A 60 -12.21 5.79 -5.56
C TYR A 60 -12.13 5.64 -7.08
N PRO A 61 -11.00 5.17 -7.63
CA PRO A 61 -10.77 5.09 -9.08
C PRO A 61 -11.21 3.75 -9.68
N ILE A 62 -12.00 3.77 -10.75
CA ILE A 62 -12.43 2.55 -11.48
C ILE A 62 -12.03 2.67 -12.95
N THR A 63 -11.20 1.74 -13.42
CA THR A 63 -10.86 1.61 -14.85
C THR A 63 -11.73 0.54 -15.53
N LYS A 64 -12.19 -0.47 -14.78
CA LYS A 64 -13.06 -1.55 -15.25
C LYS A 64 -14.40 -1.53 -14.49
N PRO A 65 -15.44 -0.90 -15.07
CA PRO A 65 -16.79 -0.85 -14.49
C PRO A 65 -17.33 -2.24 -14.16
N ARG A 66 -17.95 -2.39 -12.98
CA ARG A 66 -18.49 -3.66 -12.47
C ARG A 66 -19.50 -3.41 -11.35
N GLU A 67 -20.45 -4.33 -11.19
CA GLU A 67 -21.57 -4.18 -10.24
C GLU A 67 -21.17 -3.70 -8.84
N PRO A 68 -20.23 -4.36 -8.13
CA PRO A 68 -19.90 -3.95 -6.76
C PRO A 68 -19.19 -2.59 -6.66
N CYS A 69 -18.87 -1.95 -7.79
CA CYS A 69 -17.99 -0.78 -7.89
C CYS A 69 -18.67 0.38 -8.63
N GLY A 70 -19.96 0.59 -8.34
CA GLY A 70 -20.78 1.63 -8.95
C GLY A 70 -21.60 1.19 -10.17
N GLY A 71 -21.69 -0.12 -10.46
CA GLY A 71 -22.55 -0.65 -11.54
C GLY A 71 -21.81 -0.94 -12.85
N ARG A 72 -22.23 -2.00 -13.57
CA ARG A 72 -21.60 -2.42 -14.85
C ARG A 72 -21.76 -1.40 -15.98
N ASN A 73 -22.85 -0.64 -15.99
CA ASN A 73 -23.19 0.29 -17.07
C ASN A 73 -22.65 1.72 -16.85
N THR A 74 -21.65 1.87 -15.99
CA THR A 74 -21.02 3.18 -15.72
C THR A 74 -19.76 3.38 -16.55
N VAL A 75 -19.41 4.65 -16.83
CA VAL A 75 -18.17 5.00 -17.54
C VAL A 75 -16.96 4.92 -16.62
N PRO A 76 -15.78 4.44 -17.05
CA PRO A 76 -14.55 4.51 -16.24
C PRO A 76 -14.30 5.92 -15.69
N GLY A 77 -13.81 6.02 -14.45
CA GLY A 77 -13.56 7.31 -13.81
C GLY A 77 -13.27 7.23 -12.33
N VAL A 78 -12.93 8.38 -11.75
CA VAL A 78 -12.87 8.55 -10.29
C VAL A 78 -14.27 8.81 -9.78
N ARG A 79 -14.78 7.93 -8.92
CA ARG A 79 -16.10 8.02 -8.31
C ARG A 79 -16.02 8.93 -7.10
N ASN A 80 -16.85 9.97 -7.08
CA ASN A 80 -16.92 10.93 -5.99
C ASN A 80 -18.03 10.54 -5.01
N TYR A 81 -17.67 10.23 -3.76
CA TYR A 81 -18.64 10.03 -2.67
C TYR A 81 -18.97 11.32 -1.92
N GLY A 82 -18.27 12.42 -2.21
CA GLY A 82 -18.49 13.74 -1.62
C GLY A 82 -17.63 14.00 -0.38
N PHE A 83 -17.98 15.09 0.31
CA PHE A 83 -17.38 15.47 1.58
C PHE A 83 -18.20 14.90 2.73
N TRP A 84 -17.51 14.27 3.67
CA TRP A 84 -18.12 13.59 4.81
C TRP A 84 -17.61 14.15 6.14
N ASP A 85 -18.30 13.81 7.23
CA ASP A 85 -17.91 14.21 8.58
C ASP A 85 -16.53 13.61 8.92
N LYS A 86 -15.54 14.49 9.12
CA LYS A 86 -14.14 14.11 9.31
C LYS A 86 -13.89 13.31 10.60
N GLU A 87 -14.78 13.45 11.59
CA GLU A 87 -14.65 12.81 12.90
C GLU A 87 -15.42 11.49 12.99
N LYS A 88 -16.60 11.43 12.36
CA LYS A 88 -17.55 10.30 12.48
C LYS A 88 -17.46 9.32 11.33
N SER A 89 -17.27 9.79 10.10
CA SER A 89 -17.24 8.90 8.94
C SER A 89 -15.97 8.06 8.94
N ARG A 90 -16.07 6.84 8.41
CA ARG A 90 -14.98 5.86 8.40
C ARG A 90 -14.83 5.29 6.99
N TYR A 91 -13.61 5.37 6.44
CA TYR A 91 -13.26 4.91 5.10
C TYR A 91 -11.83 4.33 5.10
N ASP A 92 -11.37 3.91 3.92
CA ASP A 92 -9.94 3.66 3.68
C ASP A 92 -9.24 5.01 3.41
N VAL A 93 -8.00 4.98 2.94
CA VAL A 93 -7.29 6.20 2.49
C VAL A 93 -6.45 5.90 1.26
N PHE A 94 -6.33 6.89 0.38
CA PHE A 94 -5.30 6.89 -0.66
C PHE A 94 -4.11 7.69 -0.17
N CYS A 95 -2.96 7.04 -0.08
CA CYS A 95 -1.70 7.68 0.27
C CYS A 95 -0.86 7.92 -0.98
N PHE A 96 -0.05 8.97 -0.96
CA PHE A 96 0.90 9.34 -1.99
C PHE A 96 2.31 9.34 -1.41
N THR A 97 3.23 8.70 -2.11
CA THR A 97 4.64 8.66 -1.75
C THR A 97 5.53 9.01 -2.94
N SER A 98 6.71 9.55 -2.68
CA SER A 98 7.72 9.88 -3.68
C SER A 98 8.84 8.84 -3.70
N ASN A 99 9.88 9.07 -4.50
CA ASN A 99 11.07 8.25 -4.41
C ASN A 99 11.80 8.54 -3.09
N PHE A 100 12.35 7.51 -2.46
CA PHE A 100 13.13 7.65 -1.23
C PHE A 100 14.62 7.67 -1.53
N ASN A 101 15.36 8.47 -0.78
CA ASN A 101 16.83 8.40 -0.80
C ASN A 101 17.31 7.24 0.08
N GLY A 102 17.35 6.04 -0.49
CA GLY A 102 17.77 4.85 0.23
C GLY A 102 17.61 3.58 -0.59
N ARG A 103 17.98 2.46 0.04
CA ARG A 103 17.89 1.12 -0.54
C ARG A 103 16.72 0.36 0.07
N PHE A 104 15.71 0.05 -0.73
CA PHE A 104 14.69 -0.96 -0.43
C PHE A 104 15.15 -2.33 -0.92
N TYR A 105 15.03 -3.37 -0.10
CA TYR A 105 15.43 -4.73 -0.47
C TYR A 105 14.73 -5.79 0.39
N TYR A 106 14.69 -7.01 -0.13
CA TYR A 106 14.32 -8.19 0.63
C TYR A 106 15.56 -8.76 1.33
N LEU A 107 15.51 -8.94 2.66
CA LEU A 107 16.63 -9.49 3.41
C LEU A 107 16.74 -11.00 3.17
N ILE A 108 17.90 -11.44 2.70
CA ILE A 108 18.19 -12.86 2.54
C ILE A 108 18.56 -13.43 3.91
N HIS A 109 17.65 -14.20 4.50
CA HIS A 109 17.80 -14.85 5.80
C HIS A 109 17.67 -16.38 5.65
N PRO A 110 18.41 -17.21 6.43
CA PRO A 110 18.37 -18.67 6.31
C PRO A 110 16.97 -19.27 6.53
N THR A 111 16.16 -18.63 7.36
CA THR A 111 14.80 -19.04 7.71
C THR A 111 13.82 -17.88 7.56
N LYS A 112 12.53 -18.20 7.41
CA LYS A 112 11.44 -17.22 7.57
C LYS A 112 11.25 -16.90 9.05
N LEU A 113 10.82 -15.68 9.35
CA LEU A 113 10.82 -15.12 10.68
C LEU A 113 9.40 -14.72 11.14
N PRO A 114 9.07 -14.82 12.44
CA PRO A 114 7.96 -14.09 13.02
C PRO A 114 8.25 -12.59 12.98
N TYR A 115 7.21 -11.76 13.16
CA TYR A 115 7.31 -10.32 12.92
C TYR A 115 8.40 -9.63 13.75
N ASP A 116 8.47 -9.92 15.05
CA ASP A 116 9.44 -9.26 15.93
C ASP A 116 10.88 -9.62 15.57
N GLU A 117 11.13 -10.88 15.21
CA GLU A 117 12.44 -11.32 14.72
C GLU A 117 12.79 -10.71 13.35
N ALA A 118 11.81 -10.56 12.47
CA ALA A 118 11.99 -9.87 11.18
C ALA A 118 12.41 -8.41 11.38
N VAL A 119 11.82 -7.70 12.34
CA VAL A 119 12.23 -6.33 12.71
C VAL A 119 13.67 -6.33 13.20
N GLN A 120 14.03 -7.24 14.12
CA GLN A 120 15.38 -7.35 14.64
C GLN A 120 16.41 -7.73 13.57
N ALA A 121 16.03 -8.54 12.57
CA ALA A 121 16.90 -8.93 11.48
C ALA A 121 17.28 -7.73 10.60
N CYS A 122 16.33 -6.84 10.26
CA CYS A 122 16.66 -5.59 9.56
C CYS A 122 17.59 -4.69 10.40
N LEU A 123 17.33 -4.56 11.70
CA LEU A 123 18.16 -3.75 12.60
C LEU A 123 19.59 -4.28 12.71
N LYS A 124 19.77 -5.60 12.86
CA LYS A 124 21.10 -6.24 12.87
C LYS A 124 21.85 -6.07 11.55
N ASP A 125 21.11 -6.01 10.44
CA ASP A 125 21.66 -5.67 9.13
C ASP A 125 21.92 -4.15 8.96
N GLY A 126 21.75 -3.31 9.99
CA GLY A 126 21.98 -1.86 9.86
C GLY A 126 20.95 -1.17 8.96
N SER A 127 19.69 -1.62 9.04
CA SER A 127 18.55 -1.08 8.30
C SER A 127 17.30 -1.07 9.19
N GLN A 128 16.17 -0.61 8.66
CA GLN A 128 14.88 -0.67 9.34
C GLN A 128 13.93 -1.56 8.55
N ILE A 129 12.93 -2.15 9.22
CA ILE A 129 11.85 -2.83 8.49
C ILE A 129 11.13 -1.82 7.58
N ALA A 130 10.92 -2.20 6.33
CA ALA A 130 10.42 -1.27 5.33
C ALA A 130 8.94 -0.94 5.56
N LYS A 131 8.56 0.31 5.26
CA LYS A 131 7.19 0.80 5.33
C LYS A 131 6.42 0.55 4.04
N VAL A 132 5.09 0.67 4.09
CA VAL A 132 4.24 0.44 2.93
C VAL A 132 4.52 1.43 1.79
N GLY A 133 4.75 2.71 2.09
CA GLY A 133 5.13 3.68 1.04
C GLY A 133 6.40 3.27 0.30
N GLN A 134 7.41 2.77 1.03
CA GLN A 134 8.69 2.37 0.46
C GLN A 134 8.59 1.19 -0.52
N ILE A 135 7.76 0.17 -0.24
CA ILE A 135 7.53 -0.92 -1.20
C ILE A 135 6.79 -0.43 -2.45
N PHE A 136 5.83 0.49 -2.34
CA PHE A 136 5.12 1.04 -3.48
C PHE A 136 6.02 1.93 -4.35
N ALA A 137 6.88 2.75 -3.72
CA ALA A 137 7.89 3.54 -4.40
C ALA A 137 8.88 2.64 -5.14
N ALA A 138 9.46 1.64 -4.47
CA ALA A 138 10.42 0.71 -5.08
C ALA A 138 9.79 -0.07 -6.26
N TRP A 139 8.57 -0.57 -6.09
CA TRP A 139 7.84 -1.31 -7.13
C TRP A 139 7.57 -0.45 -8.38
N LYS A 140 7.00 0.75 -8.20
CA LYS A 140 6.51 1.57 -9.32
C LYS A 140 7.60 2.44 -9.94
N LEU A 141 8.48 3.02 -9.13
CA LEU A 141 9.49 4.00 -9.59
C LEU A 141 10.81 3.34 -9.95
N LEU A 142 11.18 2.24 -9.27
CA LEU A 142 12.46 1.54 -9.47
C LEU A 142 12.28 0.17 -10.15
N GLY A 143 11.04 -0.22 -10.47
CA GLY A 143 10.75 -1.51 -11.10
C GLY A 143 11.09 -2.72 -10.23
N TYR A 144 11.14 -2.56 -8.90
CA TYR A 144 11.52 -3.63 -7.98
C TYR A 144 10.51 -4.77 -8.03
N ASP A 145 11.00 -5.97 -8.29
CA ASP A 145 10.20 -7.17 -8.50
C ASP A 145 10.71 -8.32 -7.62
N ARG A 146 9.82 -8.90 -6.81
CA ARG A 146 10.13 -10.01 -5.91
C ARG A 146 8.87 -10.83 -5.63
N CYS A 147 8.94 -12.13 -5.89
CA CYS A 147 7.84 -13.08 -5.65
C CYS A 147 7.95 -13.77 -4.28
N ASP A 148 8.36 -13.02 -3.26
CA ASP A 148 8.50 -13.52 -1.89
C ASP A 148 7.69 -12.64 -0.94
N ALA A 149 6.72 -13.25 -0.26
CA ALA A 149 5.93 -12.58 0.76
C ALA A 149 6.81 -12.23 1.97
N GLY A 150 6.81 -10.95 2.35
CA GLY A 150 7.61 -10.44 3.46
C GLY A 150 6.87 -9.43 4.33
N TRP A 151 7.26 -9.38 5.60
CA TRP A 151 6.78 -8.40 6.57
C TRP A 151 7.16 -6.97 6.18
N LEU A 152 6.25 -6.05 6.50
CA LEU A 152 6.45 -4.59 6.49
C LEU A 152 6.13 -4.01 7.87
N ALA A 153 6.55 -2.77 8.11
CA ALA A 153 6.47 -2.08 9.40
C ALA A 153 5.05 -1.96 9.99
N ASP A 154 4.00 -1.94 9.17
CA ASP A 154 2.60 -1.95 9.62
C ASP A 154 2.14 -3.33 10.12
N GLY A 155 2.99 -4.35 10.04
CA GLY A 155 2.65 -5.73 10.32
C GLY A 155 1.85 -6.41 9.22
N SER A 156 1.73 -5.79 8.05
CA SER A 156 1.22 -6.47 6.86
C SER A 156 2.29 -7.34 6.23
N VAL A 157 1.83 -8.31 5.44
CA VAL A 157 2.68 -9.09 4.55
C VAL A 157 2.34 -8.75 3.12
N ARG A 158 3.36 -8.37 2.34
CA ARG A 158 3.21 -7.96 0.94
C ARG A 158 4.35 -8.50 0.08
N TYR A 159 4.18 -8.42 -1.24
CA TYR A 159 5.27 -8.64 -2.19
C TYR A 159 5.03 -7.86 -3.50
N PRO A 160 6.05 -7.23 -4.09
CA PRO A 160 5.91 -6.42 -5.30
C PRO A 160 6.17 -7.23 -6.58
N ILE A 161 5.28 -7.17 -7.56
CA ILE A 161 5.47 -7.75 -8.89
C ILE A 161 5.40 -6.64 -9.93
N SER A 162 6.52 -6.32 -10.57
CA SER A 162 6.58 -5.38 -11.70
C SER A 162 6.51 -6.10 -13.05
N ARG A 163 6.86 -7.39 -13.09
CA ARG A 163 6.79 -8.26 -14.28
C ARG A 163 5.84 -9.44 -14.03
N PRO A 164 4.57 -9.35 -14.46
CA PRO A 164 3.57 -10.40 -14.28
C PRO A 164 4.06 -11.77 -14.76
N ARG A 165 3.76 -12.82 -13.99
CA ARG A 165 4.13 -14.21 -14.28
C ARG A 165 3.29 -15.21 -13.49
N LYS A 166 3.07 -16.39 -14.08
CA LYS A 166 2.08 -17.41 -13.66
C LYS A 166 2.09 -17.76 -12.16
N ARG A 167 3.25 -17.90 -11.52
CA ARG A 167 3.35 -18.34 -10.11
C ARG A 167 3.23 -17.21 -9.07
N CYS A 168 3.22 -15.96 -9.52
CA CYS A 168 3.36 -14.80 -8.64
C CYS A 168 2.20 -13.82 -8.81
N SER A 169 1.96 -13.43 -10.05
CA SER A 169 0.90 -12.51 -10.42
C SER A 169 0.63 -12.70 -11.91
N PRO A 170 -0.34 -13.55 -12.30
CA PRO A 170 -0.49 -13.98 -13.69
C PRO A 170 -0.74 -12.85 -14.68
N SER A 171 -1.49 -11.82 -14.27
CA SER A 171 -2.07 -10.84 -15.19
C SER A 171 -1.69 -9.38 -14.90
N GLU A 172 -1.18 -9.06 -13.72
CA GLU A 172 -1.08 -7.65 -13.28
C GLU A 172 0.22 -7.35 -12.54
N ALA A 173 0.79 -6.17 -12.83
CA ALA A 173 1.84 -5.61 -12.00
C ALA A 173 1.20 -4.96 -10.77
N ALA A 174 1.58 -5.37 -9.57
CA ALA A 174 1.01 -4.86 -8.34
C ALA A 174 1.90 -5.17 -7.13
N VAL A 175 1.77 -4.36 -6.08
CA VAL A 175 2.13 -4.79 -4.72
C VAL A 175 1.01 -5.67 -4.19
N ARG A 176 1.24 -6.97 -4.14
CA ARG A 176 0.27 -7.96 -3.66
C ARG A 176 0.18 -7.92 -2.14
N PHE A 177 -1.03 -7.84 -1.63
CA PHE A 177 -1.34 -7.83 -0.20
C PHE A 177 -1.78 -9.23 0.23
N VAL A 178 -1.05 -9.84 1.16
CA VAL A 178 -1.36 -11.17 1.71
C VAL A 178 -2.31 -11.04 2.90
N GLY A 179 -2.17 -9.99 3.71
CA GLY A 179 -3.00 -9.73 4.88
C GLY A 179 -2.21 -9.19 6.06
N PHE A 180 -2.84 -9.21 7.23
CA PHE A 180 -2.23 -8.98 8.54
C PHE A 180 -2.21 -10.30 9.34
N PRO A 181 -1.28 -11.23 9.02
CA PRO A 181 -1.21 -12.52 9.71
C PRO A 181 -0.79 -12.37 11.18
N ASP A 182 -1.00 -13.44 11.96
CA ASP A 182 -0.57 -13.49 13.34
C ASP A 182 0.96 -13.31 13.45
N LYS A 183 1.37 -12.27 14.19
CA LYS A 183 2.76 -11.82 14.29
C LYS A 183 3.68 -12.80 15.01
N LYS A 184 3.13 -13.67 15.87
CA LYS A 184 3.90 -14.59 16.72
C LYS A 184 4.10 -15.95 16.04
N HIS A 185 3.09 -16.43 15.32
CA HIS A 185 3.07 -17.81 14.82
C HIS A 185 3.30 -17.95 13.32
N LYS A 186 3.10 -16.88 12.52
CA LYS A 186 3.31 -16.96 11.07
C LYS A 186 4.71 -16.50 10.70
N LEU A 187 5.32 -17.22 9.75
CA LEU A 187 6.69 -17.02 9.31
C LEU A 187 6.72 -16.51 7.87
N TYR A 188 7.35 -15.35 7.65
CA TYR A 188 7.56 -14.76 6.32
C TYR A 188 9.00 -14.25 6.16
N GLY A 189 9.34 -13.81 4.96
CA GLY A 189 10.54 -12.99 4.78
C GLY A 189 10.37 -11.60 5.40
N VAL A 190 11.33 -10.71 5.15
CA VAL A 190 11.22 -9.31 5.55
C VAL A 190 11.79 -8.41 4.48
N TYR A 191 11.09 -7.30 4.22
CA TYR A 191 11.63 -6.20 3.43
C TYR A 191 12.24 -5.17 4.39
N CYS A 192 13.45 -4.74 4.09
CA CYS A 192 14.16 -3.73 4.84
C CYS A 192 14.42 -2.49 3.97
N PHE A 193 14.65 -1.38 4.64
CA PHE A 193 15.01 -0.11 4.04
C PHE A 193 16.20 0.50 4.78
N ARG A 194 17.23 0.87 4.02
CA ARG A 194 18.41 1.59 4.54
C ARG A 194 18.46 2.97 3.87
N ALA A 195 18.26 4.03 4.66
CA ALA A 195 18.42 5.40 4.17
C ALA A 195 19.88 5.65 3.77
N TYR A 196 20.09 6.41 2.70
CA TYR A 196 21.41 6.97 2.40
C TYR A 196 21.53 8.30 3.17
N ASN A 197 22.54 8.40 4.02
CA ASN A 197 22.89 9.65 4.69
C ASN A 197 23.49 10.64 3.69
#